data_AF-D0VFC6-F1
#
_entry.id   AF-D0VFC6-F1
#
_cell.length_a   1.000
_cell.length_b   1.000
_cell.length_c   1.000
_cell.angle_alpha   90.00
_cell.angle_beta   90.00
_cell.angle_gamma   90.00
#
_symmetry.space_group_name_H-M   'P 1'
#
loop_
_entity.id
_entity.type
_entity.pdbx_description
1 polymer ?
#
loop_
_entity_poly.entity_id
_entity_poly.type
_entity_poly.pdbx_seq_one_letter_code
_entity_poly.pdbx_strand_id
1 'polypeptide(L)'
;LANQSNVKKLTLINKVALKELIAELAGLEETARYYNASPELQTAYAKALEDANAVYANKHNQAQVDSAVASLVAAREQLNGQATDTEKLIAEVSNYTPTQANFIYYNAENTKQIAYDTAVRSALVLNQENVTQVVVNQALVDLLAAKAGLDGQKTDISALRSAVSVSSVLKATDAKYLNASENVKQAYDQAVEAAKAILADESASQASVDQALAVLTSAQAELDGIATSTNDAKEPANTATDKKDEGTVTPPPIDSEKVD
;
A
#
# COMPACT_ATOMS: atom_id res chain seq x y z
N LEU A 1 39.66 -11.46 -92.36
CA LEU A 1 38.49 -11.58 -91.46
C LEU A 1 38.78 -10.78 -90.20
N ALA A 2 37.78 -10.01 -89.77
CA ALA A 2 37.89 -8.83 -88.93
C ALA A 2 38.45 -9.07 -87.51
N ASN A 3 39.37 -8.19 -87.10
CA ASN A 3 39.80 -8.00 -85.73
C ASN A 3 38.71 -7.23 -84.97
N GLN A 4 37.67 -7.93 -84.50
CA GLN A 4 36.69 -7.32 -83.60
C GLN A 4 37.33 -7.16 -82.22
N SER A 5 37.74 -5.93 -81.92
CA SER A 5 38.11 -5.56 -80.55
C SER A 5 36.89 -5.71 -79.65
N ASN A 6 36.90 -6.75 -78.81
CA ASN A 6 35.94 -6.93 -77.72
C ASN A 6 36.22 -5.89 -76.62
N VAL A 7 35.86 -4.64 -76.86
CA VAL A 7 35.95 -3.58 -75.86
C VAL A 7 34.77 -3.75 -74.90
N LYS A 8 34.92 -4.63 -73.90
CA LYS A 8 33.99 -4.68 -72.77
C LYS A 8 34.07 -3.33 -72.06
N LYS A 9 33.04 -2.51 -72.20
CA LYS A 9 32.87 -1.27 -71.42
C LYS A 9 32.69 -1.69 -69.96
N LEU A 10 33.78 -1.66 -69.19
CA LEU A 10 33.77 -1.91 -67.76
C LEU A 10 33.15 -0.69 -67.08
N THR A 11 31.85 -0.75 -66.83
CA THR A 11 31.21 0.23 -65.94
C THR A 11 31.66 -0.08 -64.51
N LEU A 12 32.35 0.86 -63.87
CA LEU A 12 32.72 0.74 -62.46
C LEU A 12 31.43 0.80 -61.62
N ILE A 13 31.20 -0.23 -60.81
CA ILE A 13 30.06 -0.28 -59.87
C ILE A 13 30.50 0.41 -58.57
N ASN A 14 29.84 1.50 -58.21
CA ASN A 14 30.08 2.24 -56.98
C ASN A 14 29.04 1.83 -55.90
N LYS A 15 29.53 1.24 -54.80
CA LYS A 15 28.74 0.81 -53.64
C LYS A 15 28.96 1.67 -52.39
N VAL A 16 29.75 2.74 -52.48
CA VAL A 16 30.14 3.56 -51.32
C VAL A 16 28.90 4.13 -50.63
N ALA A 17 27.99 4.74 -51.38
CA ALA A 17 26.76 5.31 -50.84
C ALA A 17 25.87 4.26 -50.15
N LEU A 18 25.75 3.06 -50.73
CA LEU A 18 24.98 1.96 -50.13
C LEU A 18 25.60 1.50 -48.81
N LYS A 19 26.94 1.38 -48.76
CA LYS A 19 27.67 1.01 -47.55
C LYS A 19 27.49 2.05 -46.45
N GLU A 20 27.64 3.33 -46.79
CA GLU A 20 27.49 4.44 -45.86
C GLU A 20 26.07 4.51 -45.32
N LEU A 21 25.05 4.36 -46.17
CA LEU A 21 23.65 4.33 -45.76
C LEU A 21 23.35 3.15 -44.81
N ILE A 22 23.81 1.94 -45.12
CA ILE A 22 23.63 0.78 -44.23
C ILE A 22 24.29 1.04 -42.86
N ALA A 23 25.46 1.67 -42.84
CA ALA A 23 26.14 2.04 -41.60
C ALA A 23 25.44 3.16 -40.84
N GLU A 24 24.90 4.17 -41.53
CA GLU A 24 24.12 5.27 -40.93
C GLU A 24 22.86 4.76 -40.23
N LEU A 25 22.20 3.75 -40.81
CA LEU A 25 20.95 3.20 -40.31
C LEU A 25 21.13 2.09 -39.28
N ALA A 26 22.38 1.79 -38.91
CA ALA A 26 22.66 0.86 -37.83
C ALA A 26 22.00 1.35 -36.52
N GLY A 27 21.21 0.48 -35.88
CA GLY A 27 20.50 0.81 -34.64
C GLY A 27 19.17 1.56 -34.83
N LEU A 28 18.74 1.86 -36.06
CA LEU A 28 17.42 2.48 -36.28
C LEU A 28 16.29 1.63 -35.67
N GLU A 29 16.44 0.30 -35.69
CA GLU A 29 15.48 -0.66 -35.13
C GLU A 29 15.30 -0.52 -33.61
N GLU A 30 16.29 0.06 -32.90
CA GLU A 30 16.25 0.33 -31.46
C GLU A 30 15.59 1.67 -31.14
N THR A 31 15.24 2.47 -32.15
CA THR A 31 14.63 3.79 -31.98
C THR A 31 13.11 3.73 -32.06
N ALA A 32 12.46 4.66 -31.37
CA ALA A 32 11.00 4.77 -31.36
C ALA A 32 10.41 4.98 -32.76
N ARG A 33 11.18 5.59 -33.67
CA ARG A 33 10.78 5.75 -35.07
C ARG A 33 10.49 4.41 -35.74
N TYR A 34 11.21 3.35 -35.39
CA TYR A 34 10.99 2.01 -35.91
C TYR A 34 10.04 1.19 -35.05
N TYR A 35 10.35 0.97 -33.76
CA TYR A 35 9.59 0.02 -32.95
C TYR A 35 8.14 0.46 -32.65
N ASN A 36 7.83 1.77 -32.75
CA ASN A 36 6.46 2.30 -32.66
C ASN A 36 5.84 2.58 -34.04
N ALA A 37 6.52 2.28 -35.15
CA ALA A 37 5.90 2.38 -36.48
C ALA A 37 4.84 1.30 -36.68
N SER A 38 3.97 1.47 -37.67
CA SER A 38 3.00 0.42 -38.00
C SER A 38 3.71 -0.88 -38.42
N PRO A 39 3.15 -2.07 -38.14
CA PRO A 39 3.78 -3.35 -38.48
C PRO A 39 4.14 -3.49 -39.97
N GLU A 40 3.32 -2.90 -40.85
CA GLU A 40 3.54 -2.90 -42.30
C GLU A 40 4.79 -2.11 -42.68
N LEU A 41 5.01 -0.95 -42.03
CA LEU A 41 6.16 -0.09 -42.28
C LEU A 41 7.45 -0.67 -41.69
N GLN A 42 7.36 -1.32 -40.53
CA GLN A 42 8.48 -2.09 -39.96
C GLN A 42 8.91 -3.19 -40.94
N THR A 43 7.95 -3.97 -41.44
CA THR A 43 8.20 -5.05 -42.41
C THR A 43 8.80 -4.51 -43.71
N ALA A 44 8.28 -3.40 -44.23
CA ALA A 44 8.78 -2.76 -45.45
C ALA A 44 10.23 -2.29 -45.28
N TYR A 45 10.56 -1.67 -44.13
CA TYR A 45 11.92 -1.26 -43.82
C TYR A 45 12.87 -2.44 -43.68
N ALA A 46 12.50 -3.45 -42.87
CA ALA A 46 13.31 -4.65 -42.67
C ALA A 46 13.61 -5.36 -44.01
N LYS A 47 12.62 -5.43 -44.90
CA LYS A 47 12.79 -6.00 -46.24
C LYS A 47 13.73 -5.17 -47.11
N ALA A 48 13.57 -3.84 -47.12
CA ALA A 48 14.46 -2.96 -47.87
C ALA A 48 15.91 -3.04 -47.36
N LEU A 49 16.12 -3.21 -46.05
CA LEU A 49 17.43 -3.38 -45.44
C LEU A 49 18.04 -4.76 -45.79
N GLU A 50 17.25 -5.82 -45.79
CA GLU A 50 17.67 -7.15 -46.25
C GLU A 50 18.13 -7.10 -47.72
N ASP A 51 17.33 -6.50 -48.60
CA ASP A 51 17.63 -6.38 -50.03
C ASP A 51 18.87 -5.50 -50.27
N ALA A 52 19.02 -4.39 -49.52
CA ALA A 52 20.21 -3.54 -49.54
C ALA A 52 21.48 -4.30 -49.15
N ASN A 53 21.42 -5.10 -48.08
CA ASN A 53 22.53 -5.96 -47.65
C ASN A 53 22.87 -7.03 -48.69
N ALA A 54 21.86 -7.64 -49.31
CA ALA A 54 22.06 -8.60 -50.39
C ALA A 54 22.76 -7.96 -51.60
N VAL A 55 22.35 -6.75 -51.98
CA VAL A 55 22.96 -5.98 -53.08
C VAL A 55 24.39 -5.55 -52.75
N TYR A 56 24.65 -5.18 -51.49
CA TYR A 56 26.00 -4.86 -51.02
C TYR A 56 26.93 -6.08 -51.07
N ALA A 57 26.48 -7.25 -50.62
CA ALA A 57 27.28 -8.48 -50.53
C ALA A 57 27.58 -9.14 -51.89
N ASN A 58 26.66 -9.05 -52.87
CA ASN A 58 26.74 -9.83 -54.12
C ASN A 58 27.16 -8.99 -55.35
N LYS A 59 27.38 -9.64 -56.50
CA LYS A 59 27.64 -8.95 -57.77
C LYS A 59 26.32 -8.40 -58.33
N HIS A 60 26.28 -7.08 -58.55
CA HIS A 60 25.13 -6.36 -59.09
C HIS A 60 25.58 -5.29 -60.08
N ASN A 61 24.66 -4.78 -60.91
CA ASN A 61 24.91 -3.61 -61.75
C ASN A 61 24.62 -2.30 -61.00
N GLN A 62 25.06 -1.16 -61.55
CA GLN A 62 24.89 0.14 -60.88
C GLN A 62 23.41 0.48 -60.63
N ALA A 63 22.52 0.21 -61.58
CA ALA A 63 21.10 0.50 -61.44
C ALA A 63 20.45 -0.28 -60.28
N GLN A 64 20.90 -1.51 -60.01
CA GLN A 64 20.47 -2.29 -58.85
C GLN A 64 20.98 -1.70 -57.53
N VAL A 65 22.22 -1.20 -57.50
CA VAL A 65 22.77 -0.50 -56.33
C VAL A 65 21.98 0.78 -56.05
N ASP A 66 21.75 1.60 -57.09
CA ASP A 66 20.99 2.85 -56.97
C ASP A 66 19.53 2.59 -56.53
N SER A 67 18.91 1.54 -57.07
CA SER A 67 17.57 1.12 -56.65
C SER A 67 17.52 0.66 -55.19
N ALA A 68 18.53 -0.07 -54.72
CA ALA A 68 18.59 -0.52 -53.32
C ALA A 68 18.74 0.68 -52.36
N VAL A 69 19.57 1.66 -52.71
CA VAL A 69 19.71 2.92 -51.97
C VAL A 69 18.36 3.64 -51.92
N ALA A 70 17.71 3.85 -53.08
CA ALA A 70 16.44 4.56 -53.16
C ALA A 70 15.33 3.87 -52.36
N SER A 71 15.23 2.54 -52.44
CA SER A 71 14.25 1.75 -51.68
C SER A 71 14.48 1.83 -50.18
N LEU A 72 15.73 1.73 -49.71
CA LEU A 72 16.05 1.80 -48.28
C LEU A 72 15.78 3.19 -47.71
N VAL A 73 16.14 4.26 -48.44
CA VAL A 73 15.81 5.64 -48.06
C VAL A 73 14.29 5.84 -48.00
N ALA A 74 13.56 5.40 -49.02
CA ALA A 74 12.10 5.55 -49.05
C ALA A 74 11.43 4.82 -47.89
N ALA A 75 11.84 3.59 -47.58
CA ALA A 75 11.29 2.82 -46.47
C ALA A 75 11.58 3.49 -45.11
N ARG A 76 12.79 4.03 -44.92
CA ARG A 76 13.15 4.81 -43.72
C ARG A 76 12.27 6.04 -43.53
N GLU A 77 12.05 6.80 -44.60
CA GLU A 77 11.24 8.03 -44.54
C GLU A 77 9.77 7.73 -44.23
N GLN A 78 9.26 6.55 -44.63
CA GLN A 78 7.89 6.15 -44.34
C GLN A 78 7.67 5.70 -42.89
N LEU A 79 8.72 5.33 -42.15
CA LEU A 79 8.58 4.96 -40.74
C LEU A 79 7.92 6.10 -39.95
N ASN A 80 6.78 5.79 -39.33
CA ASN A 80 5.89 6.75 -38.70
C ASN A 80 5.88 6.65 -37.16
N GLY A 81 6.77 5.84 -36.58
CA GLY A 81 6.87 5.69 -35.14
C GLY A 81 7.20 7.01 -34.44
N GLN A 82 6.60 7.20 -33.28
CA GLN A 82 6.81 8.37 -32.42
C GLN A 82 7.52 7.96 -31.14
N ALA A 83 8.10 8.93 -30.43
CA ALA A 83 8.59 8.72 -29.08
C ALA A 83 7.46 8.14 -28.20
N THR A 84 7.81 7.19 -27.33
CA THR A 84 6.87 6.59 -26.40
C THR A 84 6.46 7.64 -25.35
N ASP A 85 5.16 7.90 -25.25
CA ASP A 85 4.57 8.78 -24.25
C ASP A 85 4.27 8.00 -22.96
N THR A 86 4.96 8.39 -21.88
CA THR A 86 4.81 7.83 -20.53
C THR A 86 4.15 8.78 -19.53
N GLU A 87 3.76 9.99 -19.94
CA GLU A 87 3.32 11.05 -19.01
C GLU A 87 2.14 10.61 -18.15
N LYS A 88 1.14 9.97 -18.78
CA LYS A 88 -0.05 9.46 -18.07
C LYS A 88 0.28 8.35 -17.07
N LEU A 89 1.22 7.47 -17.42
CA LEU A 89 1.65 6.38 -16.55
C LEU A 89 2.39 6.94 -15.33
N ILE A 90 3.30 7.89 -15.53
CA ILE A 90 4.05 8.56 -14.45
C ILE A 90 3.11 9.37 -13.55
N ALA A 91 2.14 10.06 -14.12
CA ALA A 91 1.12 10.79 -13.36
C ALA A 91 0.34 9.85 -12.43
N GLU A 92 -0.02 8.66 -12.90
CA GLU A 92 -0.74 7.69 -12.07
C GLU A 92 0.16 7.04 -11.01
N VAL A 93 1.40 6.70 -11.33
CA VAL A 93 2.40 6.23 -10.36
C VAL A 93 2.61 7.26 -9.24
N SER A 94 2.56 8.55 -9.54
CA SER A 94 2.71 9.62 -8.55
C SER A 94 1.55 9.65 -7.52
N ASN A 95 0.41 9.02 -7.82
CA ASN A 95 -0.70 8.88 -6.88
C ASN A 95 -0.53 7.71 -5.89
N TYR A 96 0.58 6.97 -5.96
CA TYR A 96 0.81 5.80 -5.12
C TYR A 96 0.82 6.12 -3.62
N THR A 97 1.70 7.02 -3.17
CA THR A 97 1.80 7.38 -1.75
C THR A 97 0.49 7.94 -1.18
N PRO A 98 -0.23 8.88 -1.85
CA PRO A 98 -1.55 9.32 -1.40
C PRO A 98 -2.58 8.18 -1.32
N THR A 99 -2.53 7.21 -2.25
CA THR A 99 -3.46 6.07 -2.25
C THR A 99 -3.16 5.13 -1.07
N GLN A 100 -1.88 4.88 -0.76
CA GLN A 100 -1.49 4.05 0.38
C GLN A 100 -1.92 4.62 1.74
N ALA A 101 -1.93 5.94 1.87
CA ALA A 101 -2.40 6.63 3.07
C ALA A 101 -3.93 6.67 3.19
N ASN A 102 -4.67 6.18 2.20
CA ASN A 102 -6.13 6.19 2.20
C ASN A 102 -6.68 4.83 2.65
N PHE A 103 -7.81 4.85 3.37
CA PHE A 103 -8.49 3.64 3.86
C PHE A 103 -8.83 2.66 2.74
N ILE A 104 -9.05 3.15 1.51
CA ILE A 104 -9.30 2.29 0.36
C ILE A 104 -8.15 1.30 0.12
N TYR A 105 -6.92 1.64 0.52
CA TYR A 105 -5.76 0.76 0.42
C TYR A 105 -5.47 0.02 1.72
N TYR A 106 -5.23 0.71 2.83
CA TYR A 106 -4.72 0.03 4.04
C TYR A 106 -5.76 -0.90 4.70
N ASN A 107 -7.05 -0.71 4.44
CA ASN A 107 -8.12 -1.62 4.86
C ASN A 107 -8.56 -2.58 3.73
N ALA A 108 -7.92 -2.56 2.55
CA ALA A 108 -8.24 -3.48 1.46
C ALA A 108 -7.77 -4.90 1.78
N GLU A 109 -8.31 -5.88 1.05
CA GLU A 109 -7.76 -7.24 1.08
C GLU A 109 -6.28 -7.25 0.68
N ASN A 110 -5.47 -8.03 1.40
CA ASN A 110 -4.02 -8.10 1.18
C ASN A 110 -3.64 -8.46 -0.27
N THR A 111 -4.43 -9.32 -0.92
CA THR A 111 -4.27 -9.68 -2.35
C THR A 111 -4.44 -8.49 -3.28
N LYS A 112 -5.37 -7.58 -2.97
CA LYS A 112 -5.64 -6.37 -3.76
C LYS A 112 -4.58 -5.29 -3.53
N GLN A 113 -4.09 -5.16 -2.30
CA GLN A 113 -2.92 -4.31 -2.00
C GLN A 113 -1.70 -4.76 -2.82
N ILE A 114 -1.38 -6.07 -2.79
CA ILE A 114 -0.26 -6.65 -3.54
C ILE A 114 -0.43 -6.44 -5.05
N ALA A 115 -1.66 -6.59 -5.58
CA ALA A 115 -1.93 -6.36 -6.99
C ALA A 115 -1.63 -4.90 -7.40
N TYR A 116 -2.08 -3.94 -6.59
CA TYR A 116 -1.81 -2.52 -6.81
C TYR A 116 -0.31 -2.20 -6.71
N ASP A 117 0.37 -2.67 -5.66
CA ASP A 117 1.81 -2.46 -5.46
C ASP A 117 2.65 -3.06 -6.60
N THR A 118 2.24 -4.22 -7.10
CA THR A 118 2.89 -4.88 -8.23
C THR A 118 2.70 -4.11 -9.52
N ALA A 119 1.49 -3.60 -9.79
CA ALA A 119 1.23 -2.79 -10.98
C ALA A 119 2.05 -1.48 -10.98
N VAL A 120 2.18 -0.82 -9.83
CA VAL A 120 3.03 0.37 -9.67
C VAL A 120 4.50 0.05 -9.92
N ARG A 121 5.01 -1.07 -9.37
CA ARG A 121 6.39 -1.52 -9.64
C ARG A 121 6.65 -1.81 -11.11
N SER A 122 5.72 -2.50 -11.79
CA SER A 122 5.82 -2.75 -13.23
C SER A 122 5.86 -1.45 -14.03
N ALA A 123 5.01 -0.48 -13.69
CA ALA A 123 5.00 0.83 -14.31
C ALA A 123 6.33 1.60 -14.14
N LEU A 124 6.97 1.50 -12.97
CA LEU A 124 8.28 2.11 -12.69
C LEU A 124 9.43 1.50 -13.50
N VAL A 125 9.37 0.19 -13.77
CA VAL A 125 10.38 -0.51 -14.59
C VAL A 125 10.28 -0.08 -16.06
N LEU A 126 9.06 0.04 -16.59
CA LEU A 126 8.84 0.42 -17.99
C LEU A 126 9.39 1.81 -18.35
N ASN A 127 9.51 2.71 -17.37
CA ASN A 127 10.09 4.03 -17.59
C ASN A 127 11.62 4.01 -17.83
N GLN A 128 12.27 2.85 -17.70
CA GLN A 128 13.72 2.69 -17.84
C GLN A 128 14.13 1.91 -19.11
N GLU A 129 13.15 1.51 -19.94
CA GLU A 129 13.37 0.65 -21.09
C GLU A 129 12.85 1.29 -22.39
N ASN A 130 13.41 0.89 -23.54
CA ASN A 130 12.86 1.23 -24.86
C ASN A 130 11.62 0.38 -25.13
N VAL A 131 10.48 0.80 -24.59
CA VAL A 131 9.20 0.08 -24.67
C VAL A 131 8.27 0.71 -25.70
N THR A 132 7.41 -0.11 -26.30
CA THR A 132 6.43 0.38 -27.27
C THR A 132 5.29 1.14 -26.58
N GLN A 133 4.60 2.00 -27.32
CA GLN A 133 3.42 2.70 -26.80
C GLN A 133 2.32 1.73 -26.34
N VAL A 134 2.21 0.56 -26.99
CA VAL A 134 1.25 -0.48 -26.62
C VAL A 134 1.53 -1.02 -25.23
N VAL A 135 2.80 -1.27 -24.89
CA VAL A 135 3.21 -1.76 -23.57
C VAL A 135 2.90 -0.74 -22.48
N VAL A 136 3.20 0.54 -22.73
CA VAL A 136 2.90 1.62 -21.78
C VAL A 136 1.39 1.79 -21.56
N ASN A 137 0.60 1.74 -22.64
CA ASN A 137 -0.85 1.82 -22.55
C ASN A 137 -1.43 0.64 -21.76
N GLN A 138 -0.92 -0.57 -21.97
CA GLN A 138 -1.36 -1.75 -21.22
C GLN A 138 -1.02 -1.62 -19.73
N ALA A 139 0.19 -1.18 -19.40
CA ALA A 139 0.59 -0.97 -18.01
C ALA A 139 -0.26 0.09 -17.31
N LEU A 140 -0.65 1.16 -18.03
CA LEU A 140 -1.58 2.16 -17.50
C LEU A 140 -2.97 1.55 -17.22
N VAL A 141 -3.48 0.73 -18.14
CA VAL A 141 -4.75 0.02 -17.95
C VAL A 141 -4.68 -0.90 -16.74
N ASP A 142 -3.61 -1.69 -16.62
CA ASP A 142 -3.43 -2.63 -15.52
C ASP A 142 -3.30 -1.93 -14.18
N LEU A 143 -2.57 -0.81 -14.12
CA LEU A 143 -2.44 0.03 -12.93
C LEU A 143 -3.77 0.63 -12.49
N LEU A 144 -4.54 1.19 -13.44
CA LEU A 144 -5.86 1.75 -13.16
C LEU A 144 -6.85 0.66 -12.70
N ALA A 145 -6.80 -0.52 -13.30
CA ALA A 145 -7.63 -1.66 -12.90
C ALA A 145 -7.28 -2.14 -11.49
N ALA A 146 -5.99 -2.27 -11.15
CA ALA A 146 -5.55 -2.66 -9.82
C ALA A 146 -5.96 -1.62 -8.76
N LYS A 147 -5.83 -0.33 -9.07
CA LYS A 147 -6.30 0.76 -8.20
C LYS A 147 -7.81 0.73 -7.98
N ALA A 148 -8.58 0.55 -9.04
CA ALA A 148 -10.03 0.42 -8.95
C ALA A 148 -10.47 -0.86 -8.22
N GLY A 149 -9.61 -1.89 -8.20
CA GLY A 149 -9.83 -3.12 -7.47
C GLY A 149 -9.65 -3.02 -5.96
N LEU A 150 -9.03 -1.94 -5.45
CA LEU A 150 -8.91 -1.68 -4.02
C LEU A 150 -10.28 -1.53 -3.38
N ASP A 151 -10.51 -2.24 -2.28
CA ASP A 151 -11.83 -2.42 -1.66
C ASP A 151 -11.85 -2.07 -0.17
N GLY A 152 -10.83 -1.35 0.30
CA GLY A 152 -10.78 -0.91 1.68
C GLY A 152 -11.95 0.00 2.02
N GLN A 153 -12.53 -0.24 3.19
CA GLN A 153 -13.66 0.54 3.69
C GLN A 153 -13.18 1.51 4.77
N LYS A 154 -13.96 2.58 4.97
CA LYS A 154 -13.67 3.54 6.03
C LYS A 154 -13.72 2.82 7.38
N THR A 155 -12.70 3.04 8.21
CA THR A 155 -12.61 2.44 9.55
C THR A 155 -13.81 2.84 10.41
N ASP A 156 -14.50 1.84 10.97
CA ASP A 156 -15.57 2.03 11.94
C ASP A 156 -15.02 2.05 13.36
N ILE A 157 -15.08 3.22 13.98
CA ILE A 157 -14.61 3.50 15.34
C ILE A 157 -15.74 3.63 16.36
N SER A 158 -17.00 3.39 15.96
CA SER A 158 -18.19 3.64 16.78
C SER A 158 -18.19 2.80 18.07
N ALA A 159 -17.92 1.49 17.96
CA ALA A 159 -17.89 0.57 19.09
C ALA A 159 -16.76 0.91 20.07
N LEU A 160 -15.55 1.17 19.57
CA LEU A 160 -14.41 1.56 20.40
C LEU A 160 -14.67 2.89 21.13
N ARG A 161 -15.22 3.89 20.43
CA ARG A 161 -15.61 5.16 21.04
C ARG A 161 -16.63 4.99 22.15
N SER A 162 -17.64 4.14 21.93
CA SER A 162 -18.67 3.84 22.93
C SER A 162 -18.05 3.21 24.19
N ALA A 163 -17.20 2.20 24.03
CA ALA A 163 -16.52 1.53 25.13
C ALA A 163 -15.65 2.49 25.96
N VAL A 164 -14.87 3.36 25.30
CA VAL A 164 -14.07 4.40 25.96
C VAL A 164 -14.94 5.41 26.71
N SER A 165 -16.07 5.81 26.14
CA SER A 165 -17.01 6.74 26.79
C SER A 165 -17.58 6.15 28.08
N VAL A 166 -18.02 4.89 28.05
CA VAL A 166 -18.59 4.17 29.21
C VAL A 166 -17.55 3.97 30.31
N SER A 167 -16.27 3.83 29.95
CA SER A 167 -15.18 3.64 30.91
C SER A 167 -15.14 4.70 32.02
N SER A 168 -15.37 5.98 31.68
CA SER A 168 -15.37 7.06 32.66
C SER A 168 -16.44 6.88 33.76
N VAL A 169 -17.63 6.42 33.38
CA VAL A 169 -18.73 6.13 34.31
C VAL A 169 -18.41 4.88 35.12
N LEU A 170 -17.98 3.81 34.45
CA LEU A 170 -17.59 2.55 35.09
C LEU A 170 -16.55 2.79 36.19
N LYS A 171 -15.50 3.57 35.89
CA LYS A 171 -14.44 3.91 36.86
C LYS A 171 -14.94 4.69 38.07
N ALA A 172 -16.01 5.47 37.91
CA ALA A 172 -16.57 6.31 38.97
C ALA A 172 -17.62 5.58 39.82
N THR A 173 -18.34 4.59 39.26
CA THR A 173 -19.54 4.04 39.89
C THR A 173 -19.53 2.53 40.07
N ASP A 174 -18.77 1.78 39.28
CA ASP A 174 -18.82 0.31 39.29
C ASP A 174 -17.91 -0.26 40.39
N ALA A 175 -18.51 -1.00 41.32
CA ALA A 175 -17.78 -1.68 42.40
C ALA A 175 -16.75 -2.67 41.86
N LYS A 176 -16.95 -3.23 40.66
CA LYS A 176 -15.97 -4.09 39.99
C LYS A 176 -14.65 -3.38 39.73
N TYR A 177 -14.68 -2.08 39.45
CA TYR A 177 -13.46 -1.28 39.29
C TYR A 177 -12.99 -0.69 40.62
N LEU A 178 -13.89 -0.09 41.39
CA LEU A 178 -13.53 0.61 42.63
C LEU A 178 -12.86 -0.31 43.67
N ASN A 179 -13.31 -1.57 43.74
CA ASN A 179 -12.81 -2.57 44.67
C ASN A 179 -11.87 -3.60 44.02
N ALA A 180 -11.50 -3.43 42.75
CA ALA A 180 -10.58 -4.34 42.07
C ALA A 180 -9.16 -4.25 42.62
N SER A 181 -8.39 -5.33 42.41
CA SER A 181 -6.96 -5.38 42.65
C SER A 181 -6.24 -4.29 41.83
N GLU A 182 -5.24 -3.66 42.42
CA GLU A 182 -4.58 -2.50 41.79
C GLU A 182 -3.94 -2.85 40.43
N ASN A 183 -3.37 -4.04 40.29
CA ASN A 183 -2.83 -4.52 39.02
C ASN A 183 -3.90 -4.65 37.93
N VAL A 184 -5.10 -5.09 38.29
CA VAL A 184 -6.24 -5.27 37.38
C VAL A 184 -6.80 -3.91 36.95
N LYS A 185 -6.90 -2.95 37.88
CA LYS A 185 -7.25 -1.56 37.57
C LYS A 185 -6.24 -0.93 36.63
N GLN A 186 -4.95 -1.13 36.88
CA GLN A 186 -3.88 -0.60 36.03
C GLN A 186 -3.95 -1.18 34.61
N ALA A 187 -4.21 -2.48 34.46
CA ALA A 187 -4.38 -3.11 33.16
C ALA A 187 -5.59 -2.54 32.40
N TYR A 188 -6.73 -2.34 33.08
CA TYR A 188 -7.90 -1.70 32.49
C TYR A 188 -7.61 -0.25 32.06
N ASP A 189 -6.95 0.54 32.92
CA ASP A 189 -6.59 1.92 32.62
C ASP A 189 -5.63 2.02 31.42
N GLN A 190 -4.65 1.12 31.32
CA GLN A 190 -3.76 1.03 30.16
C GLN A 190 -4.54 0.69 28.88
N ALA A 191 -5.51 -0.23 28.95
CA ALA A 191 -6.34 -0.57 27.80
C ALA A 191 -7.21 0.62 27.33
N VAL A 192 -7.72 1.42 28.27
CA VAL A 192 -8.48 2.65 27.97
C VAL A 192 -7.59 3.69 27.29
N GLU A 193 -6.37 3.91 27.77
CA GLU A 193 -5.43 4.85 27.14
C GLU A 193 -4.98 4.38 25.74
N ALA A 194 -4.73 3.09 25.57
CA ALA A 194 -4.45 2.51 24.25
C ALA A 194 -5.63 2.71 23.27
N ALA A 195 -6.86 2.48 23.72
CA ALA A 195 -8.06 2.71 22.92
C ALA A 195 -8.21 4.20 22.54
N LYS A 196 -7.92 5.14 23.45
CA LYS A 196 -7.92 6.58 23.14
C LYS A 196 -6.86 6.95 22.11
N ALA A 197 -5.66 6.36 22.18
CA ALA A 197 -4.61 6.59 21.20
C ALA A 197 -5.04 6.17 19.79
N ILE A 198 -5.69 5.00 19.66
CA ILE A 198 -6.26 4.54 18.38
C ILE A 198 -7.38 5.46 17.88
N LEU A 199 -8.26 5.94 18.76
CA LEU A 199 -9.32 6.88 18.38
C LEU A 199 -8.81 8.25 17.91
N ALA A 200 -7.58 8.63 18.30
CA ALA A 200 -6.93 9.87 17.88
C ALA A 200 -6.13 9.71 16.57
N ASP A 201 -5.88 8.48 16.12
CA ASP A 201 -5.18 8.19 14.87
C ASP A 201 -6.18 8.16 13.69
N GLU A 202 -6.10 9.18 12.83
CA GLU A 202 -6.94 9.30 11.63
C GLU A 202 -6.68 8.20 10.58
N SER A 203 -5.52 7.53 10.68
CA SER A 203 -5.09 6.44 9.81
C SER A 203 -5.27 5.06 10.43
N ALA A 204 -5.93 4.97 11.61
CA ALA A 204 -6.18 3.70 12.27
C ALA A 204 -6.90 2.72 11.32
N SER A 205 -6.30 1.55 11.14
CA SER A 205 -6.91 0.44 10.41
C SER A 205 -8.08 -0.17 11.17
N GLN A 206 -8.96 -0.87 10.47
CA GLN A 206 -10.03 -1.65 11.12
C GLN A 206 -9.45 -2.69 12.09
N ALA A 207 -8.37 -3.37 11.71
CA ALA A 207 -7.71 -4.35 12.55
C ALA A 207 -7.19 -3.75 13.87
N SER A 208 -6.59 -2.56 13.84
CA SER A 208 -6.13 -1.88 15.06
C SER A 208 -7.28 -1.44 15.97
N VAL A 209 -8.41 -1.04 15.40
CA VAL A 209 -9.61 -0.68 16.17
C VAL A 209 -10.23 -1.90 16.82
N ASP A 210 -10.38 -2.99 16.08
CA ASP A 210 -10.92 -4.26 16.57
C ASP A 210 -10.03 -4.84 17.68
N GLN A 211 -8.71 -4.77 17.49
CA GLN A 211 -7.74 -5.20 18.51
C GLN A 211 -7.86 -4.36 19.79
N ALA A 212 -7.92 -3.03 19.68
CA ALA A 212 -8.07 -2.16 20.84
C ALA A 212 -9.39 -2.39 21.58
N LEU A 213 -10.48 -2.63 20.84
CA LEU A 213 -11.78 -2.95 21.41
C LEU A 213 -11.75 -4.29 22.16
N ALA A 214 -11.13 -5.31 21.57
CA ALA A 214 -10.97 -6.61 22.19
C ALA A 214 -10.15 -6.51 23.49
N VAL A 215 -9.01 -5.82 23.46
CA VAL A 215 -8.15 -5.60 24.63
C VAL A 215 -8.91 -4.86 25.74
N LEU A 216 -9.63 -3.78 25.41
CA LEU A 216 -10.43 -3.04 26.38
C LEU A 216 -11.54 -3.89 26.99
N THR A 217 -12.25 -4.67 26.16
CA THR A 217 -13.34 -5.54 26.62
C THR A 217 -12.82 -6.67 27.53
N SER A 218 -11.68 -7.28 27.18
CA SER A 218 -11.03 -8.28 28.01
C SER A 218 -10.57 -7.71 29.35
N ALA A 219 -9.92 -6.54 29.36
CA ALA A 219 -9.49 -5.90 30.60
C ALA A 219 -10.69 -5.50 31.49
N GLN A 220 -11.82 -5.11 30.89
CA GLN A 220 -13.06 -4.85 31.62
C GLN A 220 -13.63 -6.13 32.26
N ALA A 221 -13.55 -7.27 31.57
CA ALA A 221 -14.04 -8.55 32.08
C ALA A 221 -13.17 -9.11 33.23
N GLU A 222 -11.88 -8.78 33.24
CA GLU A 222 -10.91 -9.15 34.28
C GLU A 222 -11.09 -8.36 35.59
N LEU A 223 -11.87 -7.26 35.59
CA LEU A 223 -12.16 -6.49 36.81
C LEU A 223 -12.75 -7.39 37.91
N ASP A 224 -12.00 -7.54 38.99
CA ASP A 224 -12.21 -8.53 40.06
C ASP A 224 -12.86 -7.96 41.33
N GLY A 225 -13.25 -6.68 41.32
CA GLY A 225 -13.91 -6.04 42.45
C GLY A 225 -15.29 -6.65 42.74
N ILE A 226 -15.62 -6.80 44.02
CA ILE A 226 -16.91 -7.30 44.49
C ILE A 226 -17.67 -6.16 45.17
N ALA A 227 -18.98 -6.07 44.93
CA ALA A 227 -19.84 -5.14 45.65
C ALA A 227 -19.85 -5.49 47.14
N THR A 228 -19.36 -4.57 47.98
CA THR A 228 -19.50 -4.68 49.43
C THR A 228 -20.94 -4.34 49.80
N SER A 229 -21.73 -5.33 50.19
CA SER A 229 -23.06 -5.10 50.76
C SER A 229 -22.94 -4.18 51.96
N THR A 230 -23.47 -2.97 51.88
CA THR A 230 -23.53 -2.00 52.98
C THR A 230 -24.57 -2.39 54.05
N ASN A 231 -24.66 -3.67 54.41
CA ASN A 231 -25.56 -4.16 55.47
C ASN A 231 -24.90 -4.30 56.84
N ASP A 232 -23.58 -4.16 56.95
CA ASP A 232 -22.89 -4.19 58.25
C ASP A 232 -22.69 -2.79 58.83
N ALA A 233 -23.80 -2.03 58.93
CA ALA A 233 -23.87 -0.90 59.83
C ALA A 233 -23.97 -1.43 61.27
N LYS A 234 -22.81 -1.75 61.86
CA LYS A 234 -22.48 -1.74 63.28
C LYS A 234 -23.68 -1.64 64.24
N GLU A 235 -24.22 -2.79 64.63
CA GLU A 235 -25.16 -2.90 65.75
C GLU A 235 -24.43 -2.53 67.07
N PRO A 236 -25.02 -1.68 67.95
CA PRO A 236 -24.37 -1.29 69.19
C PRO A 236 -24.35 -2.46 70.17
N ALA A 237 -23.16 -2.81 70.67
CA ALA A 237 -22.99 -3.83 71.70
C ALA A 237 -23.70 -3.40 72.99
N ASN A 238 -24.89 -3.95 73.24
CA ASN A 238 -25.56 -3.89 74.54
C ASN A 238 -25.28 -5.21 75.28
N THR A 239 -24.31 -5.20 76.18
CA THR A 239 -23.98 -6.34 77.05
C THR A 239 -24.77 -6.21 78.35
N ALA A 240 -25.89 -6.92 78.45
CA ALA A 240 -26.48 -7.30 79.72
C ALA A 240 -26.12 -8.75 80.00
N THR A 241 -25.29 -8.98 81.02
CA THR A 241 -25.25 -10.28 81.71
C THR A 241 -25.38 -10.03 83.19
N ASP A 242 -26.58 -10.34 83.68
CA ASP A 242 -26.89 -10.55 85.08
C ASP A 242 -26.40 -11.94 85.49
N LYS A 243 -25.57 -12.01 86.54
CA LYS A 243 -25.40 -13.24 87.32
C LYS A 243 -25.01 -12.89 88.76
N LYS A 244 -26.03 -12.93 89.62
CA LYS A 244 -25.98 -13.17 91.07
C LYS A 244 -25.01 -14.31 91.43
N ASP A 245 -24.13 -14.08 92.40
CA ASP A 245 -23.85 -15.04 93.47
C ASP A 245 -23.38 -14.32 94.74
N GLU A 246 -23.66 -14.96 95.87
CA GLU A 246 -23.81 -14.46 97.23
C GLU A 246 -22.52 -14.10 97.98
N GLY A 247 -22.66 -13.24 99.00
CA GLY A 247 -22.07 -13.55 100.31
C GLY A 247 -21.11 -12.53 100.95
N THR A 248 -21.67 -11.66 101.79
CA THR A 248 -21.10 -11.16 103.08
C THR A 248 -19.83 -10.26 102.98
N VAL A 249 -19.65 -9.12 103.65
CA VAL A 249 -19.93 -8.70 105.05
C VAL A 249 -19.90 -7.14 105.07
N THR A 250 -20.90 -6.49 105.66
CA THR A 250 -20.82 -5.14 106.28
C THR A 250 -20.58 -5.32 107.79
N PRO A 251 -20.13 -4.34 108.64
CA PRO A 251 -20.30 -2.87 108.56
C PRO A 251 -19.10 -2.06 109.22
N PRO A 252 -19.24 -0.86 109.86
CA PRO A 252 -19.61 0.52 109.43
C PRO A 252 -18.57 1.57 109.99
N PRO A 253 -18.91 2.81 110.45
CA PRO A 253 -19.73 3.94 109.95
C PRO A 253 -18.94 5.28 109.92
N ILE A 254 -19.45 6.33 109.25
CA ILE A 254 -19.33 7.77 109.61
C ILE A 254 -20.57 8.44 108.95
N ASP A 255 -21.70 8.74 109.61
CA ASP A 255 -22.04 9.82 110.58
C ASP A 255 -21.59 11.22 110.07
N SER A 256 -22.38 12.28 109.87
CA SER A 256 -23.63 12.74 110.47
C SER A 256 -24.13 13.98 109.68
N GLU A 257 -25.43 14.30 109.84
CA GLU A 257 -26.02 15.66 109.99
C GLU A 257 -26.02 16.64 108.79
N LYS A 258 -27.01 17.52 108.56
CA LYS A 258 -28.23 17.99 109.27
C LYS A 258 -29.08 18.79 108.24
N VAL A 259 -30.42 18.74 108.20
CA VAL A 259 -31.42 19.60 108.92
C VAL A 259 -31.38 21.05 108.44
N ASP A 260 -32.46 21.75 108.07
CA ASP A 260 -33.92 21.64 108.30
C ASP A 260 -34.72 21.63 106.98
#